data_AF-A0A6L4ZT45-F1
#
_entry.id   AF-A0A6L4ZT45-F1
#
_cell.length_a   1.000
_cell.length_b   1.000
_cell.length_c   1.000
_cell.angle_alpha   90.00
_cell.angle_beta   90.00
_cell.angle_gamma   90.00
#
_symmetry.space_group_name_H-M   'P 1'
#
loop_
_entity.id
_entity.type
_entity.pdbx_description
1 polymer ?
#
loop_
_entity_poly.entity_id
_entity_poly.type
_entity_poly.pdbx_seq_one_letter_code
_entity_poly.pdbx_strand_id
1 'polypeptide(L)'
;MIWGRQDPHVPREGRTLIYNALSNANINFQWHEFNAAHAFIRDEGYRYDPAAAEMCYAMVLELFKRKLSEGDIPADSTAGSSLDAKC
;
A
#
# COMPACT_ATOMS: atom_id res chain seq x y z
N MET A 1 3.70 -0.13 1.25
CA MET A 1 5.07 0.39 1.05
C MET A 1 5.63 -0.15 -0.26
N ILE A 2 6.29 0.69 -1.06
CA ILE A 2 6.84 0.36 -2.38
C ILE A 2 8.33 0.71 -2.38
N TRP A 3 9.19 -0.23 -2.78
CA TRP A 3 10.65 -0.09 -2.74
C TRP A 3 11.33 -0.53 -4.04
N GLY A 4 12.39 0.18 -4.42
CA GLY A 4 13.33 -0.28 -5.45
C GLY A 4 14.50 -1.04 -4.83
N ARG A 5 14.80 -2.26 -5.31
CA ARG A 5 15.91 -3.08 -4.78
C ARG A 5 17.29 -2.53 -5.13
N GLN A 6 17.38 -1.74 -6.20
CA GLN A 6 18.60 -1.10 -6.70
C GLN A 6 18.69 0.36 -6.27
N ASP A 7 17.85 0.80 -5.33
CA ASP A 7 17.96 2.14 -4.74
C ASP A 7 19.22 2.23 -3.84
N PRO A 8 20.22 3.06 -4.19
CA PRO A 8 21.43 3.21 -3.38
C PRO A 8 21.19 3.96 -2.07
N HIS A 9 20.09 4.70 -1.95
CA HIS A 9 19.77 5.51 -0.77
C HIS A 9 19.08 4.69 0.32
N VAL A 10 18.47 3.55 -0.03
CA VAL A 10 17.76 2.68 0.91
C VAL A 10 18.31 1.25 0.83
N PRO A 11 19.46 0.99 1.47
CA PRO A 11 20.07 -0.34 1.45
C PRO A 11 19.18 -1.38 2.14
N ARG A 12 19.48 -2.65 1.89
CA ARG A 12 18.71 -3.79 2.40
C ARG A 12 18.55 -3.75 3.92
N GLU A 13 19.60 -3.39 4.64
CA GLU A 13 19.62 -3.33 6.11
C GLU A 13 18.59 -2.30 6.63
N GLY A 14 18.50 -1.13 5.98
CA GLY A 14 17.51 -0.11 6.32
C GLY A 14 16.08 -0.57 6.03
N ARG A 15 15.87 -1.28 4.91
CA ARG A 15 14.57 -1.87 4.57
C ARG A 15 14.15 -2.94 5.58
N THR A 16 15.06 -3.82 5.98
CA THR A 16 14.82 -4.84 7.01
C THR A 16 14.44 -4.20 8.35
N LEU A 17 15.12 -3.12 8.76
CA LEU A 17 14.81 -2.41 10.00
C LEU A 17 13.36 -1.89 10.00
N ILE A 18 12.93 -1.24 8.92
CA ILE A 18 11.57 -0.72 8.78
C ILE A 18 10.56 -1.87 8.80
N TYR A 19 10.78 -2.92 8.00
CA TYR A 19 9.89 -4.07 7.96
C TYR A 19 9.70 -4.72 9.34
N ASN A 20 10.80 -4.93 10.07
CA ASN A 20 10.76 -5.50 11.41
C ASN A 20 10.03 -4.58 12.40
N ALA A 21 10.26 -3.27 12.33
CA ALA A 21 9.56 -2.32 13.20
C ALA A 21 8.04 -2.34 12.99
N LEU A 22 7.58 -2.34 11.73
CA LEU A 22 6.15 -2.40 11.40
C LEU A 22 5.55 -3.76 11.80
N SER A 23 6.27 -4.86 11.56
CA SER A 23 5.84 -6.21 11.92
C SER A 23 5.72 -6.38 13.44
N ASN A 24 6.72 -5.91 14.19
CA ASN A 24 6.74 -5.98 15.65
C ASN A 24 5.65 -5.10 16.28
N ALA A 25 5.26 -4.01 15.63
CA ALA A 25 4.13 -3.18 16.05
C ALA A 25 2.76 -3.82 15.74
N ASN A 26 2.74 -4.97 15.05
CA ASN A 26 1.53 -5.69 14.64
C ASN A 26 0.50 -4.80 13.93
N ILE A 27 0.98 -3.89 13.08
CA ILE A 27 0.11 -3.02 12.28
C ILE A 27 -0.21 -3.67 10.93
N ASN A 28 -1.34 -3.31 10.34
CA ASN A 28 -1.70 -3.78 9.01
C ASN A 28 -0.98 -2.94 7.93
N PHE A 29 -0.06 -3.55 7.19
CA PHE A 29 0.66 -2.91 6.09
C PHE A 29 0.94 -3.89 4.95
N GLN A 30 1.16 -3.33 3.76
CA GLN A 30 1.62 -4.08 2.58
C GLN A 30 3.08 -3.72 2.26
N TRP A 31 3.84 -4.68 1.74
CA TRP A 31 5.25 -4.53 1.39
C TRP A 31 5.52 -5.03 -0.02
N HIS A 32 6.02 -4.16 -0.90
CA HIS A 32 6.31 -4.49 -2.29
C HIS A 32 7.72 -4.04 -2.66
N GLU A 33 8.47 -4.94 -3.29
CA GLU A 33 9.83 -4.67 -3.79
C GLU A 33 9.90 -4.92 -5.28
N PHE A 34 10.50 -3.98 -6.00
CA PHE A 34 10.67 -4.01 -7.44
C PHE A 34 12.16 -4.03 -7.79
N ASN A 35 12.51 -4.68 -8.90
CA ASN A 35 13.87 -4.60 -9.46
C ASN A 35 14.06 -3.26 -10.18
N ALA A 36 13.98 -2.15 -9.44
CA ALA A 36 14.08 -0.79 -9.95
C ALA A 36 14.98 0.11 -9.06
N ALA A 37 15.44 1.23 -9.65
CA ALA A 37 16.30 2.22 -8.99
C ALA A 37 15.49 3.28 -8.22
N HIS A 38 16.17 4.18 -7.51
CA HIS A 38 15.51 5.33 -6.87
C HIS A 38 14.67 6.14 -7.86
N ALA A 39 13.46 6.53 -7.44
CA ALA A 39 12.51 7.33 -8.22
C ALA A 39 12.02 6.69 -9.54
N PHE A 40 11.95 5.37 -9.63
CA PHE A 40 11.53 4.66 -10.85
C PHE A 40 10.08 4.92 -11.32
N ILE A 41 9.22 5.45 -10.45
CA ILE A 41 7.82 5.78 -10.78
C ILE A 41 7.71 7.18 -11.41
N ARG A 42 8.70 8.05 -11.18
CA ARG A 42 8.65 9.43 -11.66
C ARG A 42 8.83 9.43 -13.17
N ASP A 43 7.90 10.05 -13.91
CA ASP A 43 7.82 10.04 -15.37
C ASP A 43 8.90 10.89 -16.06
N GLU A 44 10.10 10.90 -15.51
CA GLU A 44 11.23 11.67 -16.00
C GLU A 44 12.55 10.90 -15.83
N GLY A 45 13.48 11.17 -16.74
CA GLY A 45 14.85 10.67 -16.66
C GLY A 45 15.02 9.17 -16.93
N TYR A 46 16.27 8.72 -16.89
CA TYR A 46 16.66 7.36 -17.30
C TYR A 46 16.26 6.25 -16.33
N ARG A 47 15.78 6.61 -15.13
CA ARG A 47 15.40 5.66 -14.08
C ARG A 47 13.92 5.28 -14.16
N TYR A 48 13.14 6.01 -14.95
CA TYR A 48 11.72 5.77 -15.12
C TYR A 48 11.47 4.39 -15.71
N ASP A 49 10.62 3.61 -15.03
CA ASP A 49 10.11 2.34 -15.49
C ASP A 49 8.58 2.44 -15.62
N PRO A 50 8.03 2.61 -16.84
CA PRO A 50 6.60 2.80 -17.04
C PRO A 50 5.77 1.60 -16.58
N ALA A 51 6.28 0.38 -16.74
CA ALA A 51 5.55 -0.83 -16.37
C ALA A 51 5.48 -0.96 -14.84
N ALA A 52 6.60 -0.71 -14.15
CA ALA A 52 6.60 -0.71 -12.69
C ALA A 52 5.76 0.46 -12.12
N ALA A 53 5.78 1.63 -12.77
CA ALA A 53 4.95 2.77 -12.40
C ALA A 53 3.46 2.44 -12.46
N GLU A 54 2.99 1.83 -13.55
CA GLU A 54 1.59 1.41 -13.72
C GLU A 54 1.15 0.47 -12.58
N MET A 55 1.94 -0.57 -12.30
CA MET A 55 1.66 -1.50 -11.19
C MET A 55 1.58 -0.77 -9.85
N CYS A 56 2.50 0.17 -9.61
CA CYS A 56 2.51 0.96 -8.38
C CYS A 56 1.26 1.84 -8.23
N TYR A 57 0.84 2.52 -9.31
CA TYR A 57 -0.38 3.31 -9.30
C TYR A 57 -1.63 2.45 -9.10
N ALA A 58 -1.70 1.27 -9.72
CA ALA A 58 -2.80 0.34 -9.50
C ALA A 58 -2.94 -0.03 -8.01
N MET A 59 -1.82 -0.34 -7.33
CA MET A 59 -1.83 -0.64 -5.89
C MET A 59 -2.25 0.56 -5.02
N VAL A 60 -1.79 1.77 -5.36
CA VAL A 60 -2.17 3.00 -4.62
C VAL A 60 -3.66 3.29 -4.77
N LEU A 61 -4.19 3.18 -5.99
CA LEU A 61 -5.62 3.38 -6.25
C LEU A 61 -6.47 2.32 -5.57
N GLU A 62 -6.01 1.08 -5.52
CA GLU A 62 -6.66 -0.01 -4.79
C GLU A 62 -6.74 0.29 -3.27
N LEU A 63 -5.64 0.76 -2.67
CA LEU A 63 -5.62 1.18 -1.27
C LEU A 63 -6.64 2.29 -0.99
N PHE A 64 -6.70 3.31 -1.85
CA PHE A 64 -7.66 4.40 -1.68
C PHE A 64 -9.10 3.96 -1.91
N LYS A 65 -9.37 3.06 -2.86
CA LYS A 65 -10.70 2.47 -3.02
C LYS A 65 -11.13 1.76 -1.74
N ARG A 66 -10.26 0.96 -1.11
CA ARG A 66 -10.60 0.28 0.15
C ARG A 66 -10.83 1.24 1.32
N LYS A 67 -9.96 2.23 1.47
CA LYS A 67 -9.96 3.13 2.64
C LYS A 67 -10.91 4.33 2.53
N LEU A 68 -11.23 4.77 1.32
CA LEU A 68 -12.06 5.96 1.06
C LEU A 68 -13.42 5.61 0.41
N SER A 69 -13.69 4.33 0.16
CA SER A 69 -15.00 3.82 -0.26
C SER A 69 -15.47 2.73 0.71
N GLU A 70 -16.38 1.86 0.29
CA GLU A 70 -17.02 0.82 1.12
C GLU A 70 -16.12 -0.40 1.39
N GLY A 71 -14.86 -0.41 0.92
CA GLY A 71 -14.07 -1.64 0.80
C GLY A 71 -13.48 -2.22 2.09
N ASP A 72 -13.30 -1.42 3.15
CA ASP A 72 -12.81 -1.88 4.46
C ASP A 72 -13.91 -1.90 5.54
N ILE A 73 -15.19 -1.87 5.15
CA ILE A 73 -16.31 -1.96 6.09
C ILE A 73 -16.22 -3.30 6.85
N PRO A 74 -16.08 -3.29 8.19
CA PRO A 74 -16.14 -4.51 8.99
C PRO A 74 -17.49 -5.19 8.76
N ALA A 75 -17.51 -6.52 8.63
CA ALA A 75 -18.74 -7.30 8.40
C ALA A 75 -19.85 -7.03 9.45
N ASP A 76 -19.51 -6.54 10.64
CA ASP A 76 -20.45 -6.18 11.71
C ASP A 76 -21.19 -4.84 11.51
N SER A 77 -20.84 -4.05 10.49
CA SER A 77 -21.47 -2.74 10.23
C SER A 77 -22.93 -2.84 9.77
N THR A 78 -23.36 -4.02 9.32
CA THR A 78 -24.71 -4.27 8.78
C THR A 78 -25.71 -4.77 9.82
N ALA A 79 -25.35 -4.86 11.10
CA ALA A 79 -26.21 -5.43 12.16
C ALA A 79 -27.02 -4.38 12.96
N GLY A 80 -27.37 -3.23 12.37
CA GLY A 80 -28.00 -2.11 13.08
C GLY A 80 -29.05 -1.34 12.30
N SER A 81 -30.05 -2.00 11.70
CA SER A 81 -31.29 -1.32 11.29
C SER A 81 -32.52 -2.21 11.48
N SER A 82 -32.77 -2.66 12.72
CA SER A 82 -34.13 -3.00 13.15
C SER A 82 -34.64 -1.90 14.07
N LEU A 83 -35.27 -0.89 13.49
CA LEU A 83 -36.19 -0.05 14.24
C LEU A 83 -37.60 -0.60 14.02
N ASP A 84 -38.20 -1.01 15.13
CA ASP A 84 -39.53 -1.51 15.29
C ASP A 84 -40.58 -0.58 14.63
N ALA A 85 -41.14 -1.02 13.51
CA ALA A 85 -42.42 -0.50 13.04
C ALA A 85 -43.54 -1.24 13.80
N LYS A 86 -43.76 -0.85 15.06
CA LYS A 86 -45.05 -1.03 15.74
C LYS A 86 -45.86 0.25 15.57
N CYS A 87 -46.91 0.17 14.75
CA CYS A 87 -48.23 0.72 15.04
C CYS A 87 -49.24 -0.10 14.25
#